data_AF-A0A7V3F8J6-F1
#
_entry.id   AF-A0A7V3F8J6-F1
#
_cell.length_a   1.000
_cell.length_b   1.000
_cell.length_c   1.000
_cell.angle_alpha   90.00
_cell.angle_beta   90.00
_cell.angle_gamma   90.00
#
_symmetry.space_group_name_H-M   'P 1'
#
loop_
_entity.id
_entity.type
_entity.pdbx_description
1 polymer ?
#
loop_
_entity_poly.entity_id
_entity_poly.type
_entity_poly.pdbx_seq_one_letter_code
_entity_poly.pdbx_strand_id
1 'polypeptide(L)'
;MAWSFSSLSSEADAHGAAHPMMAWIQGGASSFSGDVDFLILLIALIVGFWFVLAELALFYFIVRFRRRDGMAAAYITGERRQEKRWITIPHLLIIVCDVVILAFSFQVWSAIKQDLPPAEANIRVIGYQWAWRFMHPGADGQLSTADDVETIDELRLQVNTLYHFHLEAADVLHSFSIPAFRLKQDAVPGRVITGWFKPTKTGTFDIQCAEICGIGHGIMGAKLIVESAADHQRWLEQRTAQR
;
A
#
# COMPACT_ATOMS: atom_id res chain seq x y z
N MET A 1 -12.96 -37.97 11.87
CA MET A 1 -12.80 -36.83 10.95
C MET A 1 -11.57 -36.05 11.38
N ALA A 2 -10.43 -36.40 10.81
CA ALA A 2 -9.17 -35.71 11.02
C ALA A 2 -9.02 -34.67 9.91
N TRP A 3 -8.84 -33.41 10.30
CA TRP A 3 -8.56 -32.32 9.37
C TRP A 3 -7.08 -32.39 8.99
N SER A 4 -6.81 -32.78 7.75
CA SER A 4 -5.47 -32.76 7.15
C SER A 4 -5.18 -31.34 6.66
N PHE A 5 -4.33 -30.60 7.37
CA PHE A 5 -3.65 -29.44 6.80
C PHE A 5 -2.53 -29.93 5.91
N SER A 6 -2.74 -29.87 4.59
CA SER A 6 -1.68 -30.03 3.60
C SER A 6 -0.68 -28.88 3.77
N SER A 7 0.54 -29.24 4.18
CA SER A 7 1.70 -28.36 4.20
C SER A 7 1.95 -27.81 2.79
N LEU A 8 1.72 -26.51 2.59
CA LEU A 8 2.27 -25.80 1.44
C LEU A 8 3.80 -25.75 1.63
N SER A 9 4.48 -26.47 0.76
CA SER A 9 5.93 -26.45 0.59
C SER A 9 6.40 -25.01 0.37
N SER A 10 7.24 -24.52 1.28
CA SER A 10 7.99 -23.29 1.06
C SER A 10 9.13 -23.58 0.09
N GLU A 11 8.90 -23.39 -1.20
CA GLU A 11 10.01 -23.07 -2.10
C GLU A 11 10.30 -21.58 -1.89
N ALA A 12 11.19 -21.34 -0.93
CA ALA A 12 11.80 -20.04 -0.72
C ALA A 12 12.74 -19.77 -1.90
N ASP A 13 12.20 -19.18 -2.94
CA ASP A 13 13.01 -18.52 -3.96
C ASP A 13 13.69 -17.32 -3.31
N ALA A 14 15.00 -17.45 -3.16
CA ALA A 14 15.90 -16.34 -2.88
C ALA A 14 15.62 -15.22 -3.90
N HIS A 15 15.48 -13.98 -3.43
CA HIS A 15 15.87 -12.71 -4.07
C HIS A 15 14.94 -11.55 -3.65
N GLY A 16 15.54 -10.58 -2.95
CA GLY A 16 14.88 -9.36 -2.47
C GLY A 16 14.33 -9.47 -1.05
N ALA A 17 15.13 -9.98 -0.11
CA ALA A 17 14.76 -10.01 1.29
C ALA A 17 14.42 -8.59 1.76
N ALA A 18 13.19 -8.40 2.25
CA ALA A 18 12.83 -7.21 2.99
C ALA A 18 13.87 -6.99 4.10
N HIS A 19 14.20 -5.73 4.39
CA HIS A 19 15.05 -5.39 5.54
C HIS A 19 14.51 -6.14 6.78
N PRO A 20 15.34 -6.75 7.64
CA PRO A 20 14.87 -7.66 8.71
C PRO A 20 13.80 -7.06 9.64
N MET A 21 13.78 -5.72 9.77
CA MET A 21 12.76 -4.97 10.53
C MET A 21 11.36 -4.91 9.86
N MET A 22 11.27 -5.29 8.59
CA MET A 22 10.06 -5.24 7.74
C MET A 22 9.65 -6.63 7.23
N ALA A 23 10.14 -7.71 7.86
CA ALA A 23 9.82 -9.09 7.47
C ALA A 23 8.31 -9.42 7.53
N TRP A 24 7.51 -8.60 8.22
CA TRP A 24 6.05 -8.70 8.32
C TRP A 24 5.30 -7.96 7.20
N ILE A 25 5.99 -7.16 6.39
CA ILE A 25 5.42 -6.46 5.24
C ILE A 25 5.70 -7.29 3.98
N GLN A 26 4.65 -7.57 3.20
CA GLN A 26 4.79 -8.25 1.90
C GLN A 26 5.82 -7.53 1.03
N GLY A 27 6.74 -8.28 0.42
CA GLY A 27 7.79 -7.71 -0.43
C GLY A 27 7.23 -6.87 -1.58
N GLY A 28 7.88 -5.76 -1.88
CA GLY A 28 7.52 -4.87 -2.99
C GLY A 28 7.66 -5.55 -4.36
N ALA A 29 6.67 -5.33 -5.22
CA ALA A 29 6.59 -5.87 -6.58
C ALA A 29 6.19 -4.82 -7.64
N SER A 30 6.22 -3.53 -7.31
CA SER A 30 6.03 -2.41 -8.24
C SER A 30 7.23 -1.46 -8.24
N SER A 31 7.34 -0.63 -9.27
CA SER A 31 8.42 0.35 -9.43
C SER A 31 8.55 1.34 -8.28
N PHE A 32 7.46 1.71 -7.61
CA PHE A 32 7.46 2.68 -6.51
C PHE A 32 7.31 2.04 -5.12
N SER A 33 7.11 0.72 -5.02
CA SER A 33 6.90 0.04 -3.73
C SER A 33 8.07 0.24 -2.76
N GLY A 34 9.31 0.26 -3.27
CA GLY A 34 10.51 0.50 -2.47
C GLY A 34 10.58 1.91 -1.86
N ASP A 35 10.14 2.93 -2.61
CA ASP A 35 10.12 4.32 -2.13
C ASP A 35 9.11 4.49 -0.99
N VAL A 36 7.94 3.86 -1.12
CA VAL A 36 6.92 3.85 -0.06
C VAL A 36 7.43 3.07 1.17
N ASP A 37 8.07 1.92 0.97
CA ASP A 37 8.65 1.13 2.08
C ASP A 37 9.73 1.89 2.83
N PHE A 38 10.58 2.63 2.11
CA PHE A 38 11.58 3.52 2.72
C PHE A 38 10.91 4.60 3.59
N LEU A 39 9.86 5.26 3.10
CA LEU A 39 9.14 6.26 3.88
C LEU A 39 8.50 5.67 5.13
N ILE A 40 7.86 4.50 5.02
CA ILE A 40 7.28 3.80 6.18
C ILE A 40 8.38 3.51 7.21
N LEU A 41 9.55 3.01 6.76
CA LEU A 41 10.66 2.70 7.64
C LEU A 41 11.22 3.95 8.32
N LEU A 42 11.43 5.03 7.56
CA LEU A 42 11.90 6.33 8.07
C LEU A 42 10.97 6.87 9.16
N ILE A 43 9.67 6.89 8.88
CA ILE A 43 8.65 7.36 9.82
C ILE A 43 8.62 6.45 11.06
N ALA A 44 8.62 5.13 10.87
CA ALA A 44 8.60 4.17 11.97
C ALA A 44 9.81 4.32 12.91
N LEU A 45 11.01 4.56 12.37
CA LEU A 45 12.21 4.78 13.18
C LEU A 45 12.18 6.10 13.96
N ILE A 46 11.79 7.20 13.30
CA ILE A 46 11.69 8.51 13.94
C ILE A 46 10.62 8.50 15.03
N VAL A 47 9.41 8.06 14.70
CA VAL A 47 8.29 7.98 15.65
C VAL A 47 8.60 6.98 16.76
N GLY A 48 9.17 5.82 16.41
CA GLY A 48 9.56 4.79 17.38
C GLY A 48 10.60 5.29 18.39
N PHE A 49 11.60 6.07 17.94
CA PHE A 49 12.57 6.70 18.83
C PHE A 49 11.90 7.64 19.84
N TRP A 50 11.03 8.54 19.37
CA TRP A 50 10.32 9.48 20.24
C TRP A 50 9.33 8.79 21.18
N PHE A 51 8.66 7.74 20.70
CA PHE A 51 7.79 6.90 21.51
C PHE A 51 8.57 6.26 22.66
N VAL A 52 9.69 5.58 22.38
CA VAL A 52 10.52 4.95 23.41
C VAL A 52 11.03 5.99 24.41
N LEU A 53 11.49 7.16 23.93
CA LEU A 53 11.95 8.23 24.81
C LEU A 53 10.84 8.74 25.74
N ALA A 54 9.63 8.93 25.21
CA ALA A 54 8.47 9.36 25.99
C ALA A 54 8.06 8.33 27.04
N GLU A 55 8.02 7.05 26.67
CA GLU A 55 7.73 5.94 27.59
C GLU A 55 8.80 5.86 28.70
N LEU A 56 10.09 5.93 28.36
CA LEU A 56 11.17 5.93 29.35
C LEU A 56 11.04 7.10 30.33
N ALA A 57 10.71 8.29 29.84
CA ALA A 57 10.48 9.46 30.69
C ALA A 57 9.27 9.27 31.61
N LEU A 58 8.16 8.74 31.07
CA LEU A 58 6.95 8.42 31.83
C LEU A 58 7.26 7.43 32.95
N PHE A 59 7.86 6.28 32.64
CA PHE A 59 8.22 5.26 33.64
C PHE A 59 9.24 5.78 34.65
N TYR A 60 10.23 6.55 34.21
CA TYR A 60 11.17 7.21 35.10
C TYR A 60 10.44 8.12 36.10
N PHE A 61 9.49 8.95 35.64
CA PHE A 61 8.72 9.83 36.53
C PHE A 61 7.83 9.06 37.50
N ILE A 62 7.17 7.98 37.05
CA ILE A 62 6.39 7.11 37.92
C ILE A 62 7.27 6.55 39.05
N VAL A 63 8.46 6.04 38.74
CA VAL A 63 9.34 5.42 39.74
C VAL A 63 10.00 6.46 40.66
N ARG A 64 10.49 7.55 40.08
CA ARG A 64 11.28 8.59 40.76
C ARG A 64 10.44 9.51 41.61
N PHE A 65 9.25 9.87 41.13
CA PHE A 65 8.33 10.82 41.78
C PHE A 65 7.08 10.14 42.35
N ARG A 66 7.13 8.81 42.56
CA ARG A 66 6.09 8.07 43.29
C ARG A 66 5.85 8.69 44.68
N ARG A 67 4.60 8.63 45.14
CA ARG A 67 4.21 9.09 46.49
C ARG A 67 5.05 8.38 47.57
N ARG A 68 5.60 9.17 48.50
CA ARG A 68 6.23 8.68 49.74
C ARG A 68 5.75 9.51 50.91
N ASP A 69 5.58 8.86 52.06
CA ASP A 69 5.13 9.54 53.26
C ASP A 69 6.13 10.61 53.70
N GLY A 70 5.61 11.76 54.12
CA GLY A 70 6.41 12.91 54.52
C GLY A 70 7.00 13.75 53.38
N MET A 71 6.79 13.39 52.10
CA MET A 71 7.21 14.22 50.95
C MET A 71 6.01 14.83 50.22
N ALA A 72 5.94 16.16 50.21
CA ALA A 72 4.95 16.90 49.44
C ALA A 72 5.39 17.07 47.96
N ALA A 73 4.42 17.14 47.06
CA ALA A 73 4.68 17.45 45.65
C ALA A 73 5.13 18.91 45.48
N ALA A 74 6.05 19.15 44.54
CA ALA A 74 6.43 20.51 44.18
C ALA A 74 5.32 21.18 43.35
N TYR A 75 5.00 22.44 43.67
CA TYR A 75 4.09 23.25 42.86
C TYR A 75 4.90 24.04 41.82
N ILE A 76 4.81 23.61 40.56
CA ILE A 76 5.50 24.24 39.42
C ILE A 76 4.45 24.96 38.58
N THR A 77 4.57 26.28 38.44
CA THR A 77 3.57 27.10 37.71
C THR A 77 3.69 26.99 36.20
N GLY A 78 4.86 26.61 35.67
CA GLY A 78 5.11 26.51 34.23
C GLY A 78 5.39 27.86 33.56
N GLU A 79 5.42 28.96 34.31
CA GLU A 79 5.59 30.31 33.75
C GLU A 79 7.03 30.67 33.46
N ARG A 80 7.98 30.05 34.19
CA ARG A 80 9.39 30.40 34.08
C ARG A 80 9.95 29.87 32.77
N ARG A 81 10.82 30.65 32.13
CA ARG A 81 11.49 30.26 30.87
C ARG A 81 12.21 28.91 30.98
N GLN A 82 12.80 28.62 32.14
CA GLN A 82 13.49 27.35 32.38
C GLN A 82 12.53 26.14 32.39
N GLU A 83 11.27 26.33 32.80
CA GLU A 83 10.23 25.29 32.82
C GLU A 83 9.71 25.08 31.40
N LYS A 84 9.41 26.16 30.67
CA LYS A 84 8.93 26.12 29.27
C LYS A 84 9.92 25.43 28.32
N ARG A 85 11.23 25.54 28.56
CA ARG A 85 12.29 24.89 27.73
C ARG A 85 12.10 23.38 27.57
N TRP A 86 11.59 22.69 28.59
CA TRP A 86 11.35 21.24 28.56
C TRP A 86 10.24 20.81 27.60
N ILE A 87 9.40 21.75 27.16
CA ILE A 87 8.36 21.53 26.16
C ILE A 87 8.85 22.04 24.80
N THR A 88 9.39 23.27 24.77
CA THR A 88 9.78 23.93 23.52
C THR A 88 10.90 23.18 22.79
N ILE A 89 11.91 22.65 23.50
CA ILE A 89 13.04 21.97 22.84
C ILE A 89 12.60 20.67 22.16
N PRO A 90 11.95 19.69 22.85
CA PRO A 90 11.45 18.49 22.18
C PRO A 90 10.48 18.80 21.04
N HIS A 91 9.58 19.78 21.23
CA HIS A 91 8.64 20.19 20.20
C HIS A 91 9.33 20.70 18.93
N LEU A 92 10.34 21.56 19.06
CA LEU A 92 11.11 22.05 17.91
C LEU A 92 11.87 20.92 17.21
N LEU A 93 12.42 19.96 17.97
CA LEU A 93 13.09 18.79 17.39
C LEU A 93 12.12 17.90 16.59
N ILE A 94 10.89 17.70 17.11
CA ILE A 94 9.84 16.98 16.38
C ILE A 94 9.45 17.73 15.11
N ILE A 95 9.25 19.06 15.16
CA ILE A 95 8.96 19.86 13.96
C ILE A 95 10.06 19.70 12.91
N VAL A 96 11.34 19.70 13.30
CA VAL A 96 12.44 19.47 12.37
C VAL A 96 12.34 18.08 11.74
N CYS A 97 12.01 17.05 12.52
CA CYS A 97 11.78 15.70 11.99
C CYS A 97 10.59 15.67 11.01
N ASP A 98 9.49 16.34 11.34
CA ASP A 98 8.29 16.41 10.51
C ASP A 98 8.57 17.11 9.17
N VAL A 99 9.33 18.22 9.17
CA VAL A 99 9.73 18.90 7.94
C VAL A 99 10.57 17.99 7.05
N VAL A 100 11.48 17.21 7.63
CA VAL A 100 12.28 16.23 6.89
C VAL A 100 11.39 15.14 6.30
N ILE A 101 10.49 14.54 7.09
CA ILE A 101 9.54 13.52 6.63
C ILE A 101 8.67 14.07 5.49
N LEU A 102 8.13 15.28 5.65
CA LEU A 102 7.28 15.92 4.65
C LEU A 102 8.01 16.15 3.33
N ALA A 103 9.29 16.57 3.37
CA ALA A 103 10.07 16.78 2.15
C ALA A 103 10.20 15.49 1.33
N PHE A 104 10.60 14.37 1.98
CA PHE A 104 10.69 13.07 1.30
C PHE A 104 9.33 12.53 0.88
N SER A 105 8.31 12.65 1.73
CA SER A 105 6.96 12.19 1.44
C SER A 105 6.34 12.91 0.26
N PHE A 106 6.54 14.23 0.16
CA PHE A 106 5.99 15.02 -0.94
C PHE A 106 6.62 14.62 -2.28
N GLN A 107 7.93 14.35 -2.31
CA GLN A 107 8.62 13.89 -3.50
C GLN A 107 8.04 12.57 -4.04
N VAL A 108 7.88 11.56 -3.17
CA VAL A 108 7.31 10.26 -3.54
C VAL A 108 5.84 10.40 -3.93
N TRP A 109 5.06 11.19 -3.18
CA TRP A 109 3.66 11.43 -3.50
C TRP A 109 3.48 12.11 -4.86
N SER A 110 4.29 13.12 -5.18
CA SER A 110 4.25 13.80 -6.47
C SER A 110 4.54 12.82 -7.61
N ALA A 111 5.61 12.03 -7.49
CA ALA A 111 5.99 11.04 -8.49
C ALA A 111 4.89 9.98 -8.75
N ILE A 112 4.15 9.58 -7.71
CA ILE A 112 3.11 8.54 -7.84
C ILE A 112 1.76 9.12 -8.26
N LYS A 113 1.38 10.31 -7.75
CA LYS A 113 0.00 10.84 -7.84
C LYS A 113 -0.15 12.06 -8.76
N GLN A 114 0.90 12.81 -9.03
CA GLN A 114 0.84 13.97 -9.93
C GLN A 114 1.44 13.63 -11.30
N ASP A 115 2.52 12.87 -11.32
CA ASP A 115 3.16 12.45 -12.56
C ASP A 115 2.43 11.22 -13.13
N LEU A 116 2.04 11.34 -14.40
CA LEU A 116 1.47 10.24 -15.18
C LEU A 116 2.42 9.88 -16.32
N PRO A 117 3.38 8.97 -16.10
CA PRO A 117 4.36 8.58 -17.13
C PRO A 117 3.65 7.95 -18.34
N PRO A 118 4.21 7.99 -19.56
CA PRO A 118 3.58 7.41 -20.75
C PRO A 118 3.27 5.91 -20.57
N ALA A 119 2.02 5.52 -20.87
CA ALA A 119 1.60 4.13 -20.80
C ALA A 119 2.24 3.29 -21.91
N GLU A 120 2.64 2.06 -21.55
CA GLU A 120 2.94 1.00 -22.52
C GLU A 120 1.68 0.16 -22.80
N ALA A 121 0.77 0.06 -21.83
CA ALA A 121 -0.51 -0.62 -21.95
C ALA A 121 -1.58 0.03 -21.06
N ASN A 122 -2.86 -0.16 -21.40
CA ASN A 122 -3.99 0.32 -20.62
C ASN A 122 -4.82 -0.86 -20.12
N ILE A 123 -5.40 -0.74 -18.93
CA ILE A 123 -6.42 -1.67 -18.41
C ILE A 123 -7.60 -0.88 -17.84
N ARG A 124 -8.79 -1.48 -17.86
CA ARG A 124 -9.93 -0.98 -17.07
C ARG A 124 -10.16 -1.90 -15.88
N VAL A 125 -10.40 -1.28 -14.71
CA VAL A 125 -10.67 -1.95 -13.45
C VAL A 125 -12.02 -1.44 -12.94
N ILE A 126 -12.98 -2.33 -12.74
CA ILE A 126 -14.33 -1.96 -12.30
C ILE A 126 -14.68 -2.73 -11.03
N GLY A 127 -15.01 -2.01 -9.96
CA GLY A 127 -15.55 -2.59 -8.74
C GLY A 127 -17.07 -2.79 -8.81
N TYR A 128 -17.52 -3.98 -8.39
CA TYR A 128 -18.92 -4.36 -8.20
C TYR A 128 -19.09 -5.00 -6.82
N GLN A 129 -20.28 -4.95 -6.22
CA GLN A 129 -20.64 -5.79 -5.07
C GLN A 129 -20.81 -7.25 -5.54
N TRP A 130 -19.93 -8.21 -5.22
CA TRP A 130 -18.61 -8.11 -4.57
C TRP A 130 -17.58 -8.86 -5.42
N ALA A 131 -17.21 -8.26 -6.54
CA ALA A 131 -16.23 -8.79 -7.49
C ALA A 131 -15.52 -7.66 -8.23
N TRP A 132 -14.32 -7.95 -8.72
CA TRP A 132 -13.58 -7.06 -9.61
C TRP A 132 -13.71 -7.55 -11.04
N ARG A 133 -14.08 -6.65 -11.95
CA ARG A 133 -14.01 -6.89 -13.39
C ARG A 133 -12.78 -6.19 -13.95
N PHE A 134 -11.99 -6.90 -14.74
CA PHE A 134 -10.85 -6.37 -15.44
C PHE A 134 -11.06 -6.48 -16.94
N MET A 135 -10.69 -5.44 -17.67
CA MET A 135 -10.72 -5.42 -19.14
C MET A 135 -9.33 -5.13 -19.67
N HIS A 136 -8.89 -5.97 -20.60
CA HIS A 136 -7.66 -5.81 -21.35
C HIS A 136 -8.00 -5.47 -22.81
N PRO A 137 -7.22 -4.60 -23.45
CA PRO A 137 -7.40 -4.31 -24.87
C PRO A 137 -7.18 -5.60 -25.67
N GLY A 138 -7.97 -5.76 -26.74
CA GLY A 138 -7.84 -6.87 -27.66
C GLY A 138 -6.69 -6.70 -28.65
N ALA A 139 -6.86 -7.23 -29.86
CA ALA A 139 -5.83 -7.18 -30.90
C ALA A 139 -5.64 -5.76 -31.47
N ASP A 140 -6.64 -4.89 -31.35
CA ASP A 140 -6.57 -3.50 -31.79
C ASP A 140 -5.79 -2.57 -30.82
N GLY A 141 -5.43 -3.08 -29.64
CA GLY A 141 -4.69 -2.35 -28.61
C GLY A 141 -5.49 -1.24 -27.92
N GLN A 142 -6.80 -1.14 -28.16
CA GLN A 142 -7.67 -0.12 -27.60
C GLN A 142 -8.62 -0.73 -26.56
N LEU A 143 -8.98 0.08 -25.56
CA LEU A 143 -9.98 -0.30 -24.56
C LEU A 143 -11.36 0.19 -24.98
N SER A 144 -12.41 -0.47 -24.50
CA SER A 144 -13.82 -0.19 -24.80
C SER A 144 -14.23 -0.56 -26.22
N THR A 145 -13.56 -1.54 -26.81
CA THR A 145 -13.83 -2.06 -28.16
C THR A 145 -14.46 -3.44 -28.07
N ALA A 146 -14.97 -3.94 -29.20
CA ALA A 146 -15.71 -5.19 -29.24
C ALA A 146 -14.82 -6.44 -28.99
N ASP A 147 -13.50 -6.29 -28.98
CA ASP A 147 -12.51 -7.35 -28.79
C ASP A 147 -11.84 -7.34 -27.40
N ASP A 148 -12.24 -6.43 -26.50
CA ASP A 148 -11.76 -6.39 -25.11
C ASP A 148 -11.85 -7.76 -24.43
N VAL A 149 -10.74 -8.20 -23.84
CA VAL A 149 -10.69 -9.43 -23.04
C VAL A 149 -11.13 -9.12 -21.61
N GLU A 150 -12.27 -9.67 -21.23
CA GLU A 150 -12.85 -9.50 -19.89
C GLU A 150 -12.49 -10.65 -18.95
N THR A 151 -12.21 -10.33 -17.70
CA THR A 151 -11.99 -11.28 -16.61
C THR A 151 -12.66 -10.82 -15.33
N ILE A 152 -12.99 -11.78 -14.47
CA ILE A 152 -13.57 -11.56 -13.15
C ILE A 152 -12.61 -12.13 -12.11
N ASP A 153 -12.27 -11.31 -11.12
CA ASP A 153 -11.40 -11.63 -9.97
C ASP A 153 -10.00 -12.17 -10.32
N GLU A 154 -9.57 -12.03 -11.56
CA GLU A 154 -8.23 -12.37 -12.04
C GLU A 154 -7.71 -11.27 -12.98
N LEU A 155 -6.74 -10.49 -12.52
CA LEU A 155 -6.02 -9.51 -13.35
C LEU A 155 -4.69 -10.13 -13.81
N ARG A 156 -4.39 -10.07 -15.11
CA ARG A 156 -3.12 -10.57 -15.66
C ARG A 156 -2.29 -9.48 -16.30
N LEU A 157 -1.02 -9.38 -15.90
CA LEU A 157 -0.11 -8.34 -16.35
C LEU A 157 1.22 -8.91 -16.83
N GLN A 158 1.82 -8.24 -17.80
CA GLN A 158 3.19 -8.46 -18.21
C GLN A 158 4.16 -7.74 -17.25
N VAL A 159 5.20 -8.45 -16.81
CA VAL A 159 6.28 -7.86 -16.01
C VAL A 159 7.03 -6.77 -16.78
N ASN A 160 7.47 -5.72 -16.09
CA ASN A 160 8.20 -4.57 -16.62
C ASN A 160 7.44 -3.71 -17.64
N THR A 161 6.11 -3.86 -17.74
CA THR A 161 5.26 -3.01 -18.59
C THR A 161 4.60 -1.91 -17.77
N LEU A 162 4.68 -0.65 -18.21
CA LEU A 162 3.99 0.44 -17.53
C LEU A 162 2.50 0.46 -17.91
N TYR A 163 1.64 0.19 -16.93
CA TYR A 163 0.20 0.20 -17.12
C TYR A 163 -0.41 1.52 -16.66
N HIS A 164 -1.29 2.09 -17.47
CA HIS A 164 -2.35 2.95 -16.96
C HIS A 164 -3.55 2.09 -16.62
N PHE A 165 -4.13 2.33 -15.45
CA PHE A 165 -5.41 1.73 -15.07
C PHE A 165 -6.48 2.81 -15.03
N HIS A 166 -7.64 2.50 -15.61
CA HIS A 166 -8.85 3.29 -15.50
C HIS A 166 -9.75 2.62 -14.46
N LEU A 167 -9.81 3.20 -13.28
CA LEU A 167 -10.55 2.67 -12.14
C LEU A 167 -11.93 3.28 -12.06
N GLU A 168 -12.94 2.42 -11.99
CA GLU A 168 -14.35 2.76 -11.96
C GLU A 168 -15.06 1.91 -10.89
N ALA A 169 -16.23 2.38 -10.47
CA ALA A 169 -17.15 1.59 -9.65
C ALA A 169 -18.55 1.64 -10.28
N ALA A 170 -19.19 0.48 -10.35
CA ALA A 170 -20.49 0.36 -11.01
C ALA A 170 -21.68 0.59 -10.06
N ASP A 171 -21.47 0.44 -8.75
CA ASP A 171 -22.53 0.50 -7.73
C ASP A 171 -22.18 1.45 -6.56
N VAL A 172 -21.34 1.00 -5.63
CA VAL A 172 -20.96 1.72 -4.42
C VAL A 172 -19.47 2.06 -4.44
N LEU A 173 -18.99 2.76 -3.41
CA LEU A 173 -17.56 2.96 -3.22
C LEU A 173 -16.85 1.63 -3.01
N HIS A 174 -15.72 1.47 -3.69
CA HIS A 174 -14.74 0.40 -3.44
C HIS A 174 -13.35 1.03 -3.32
N SER A 175 -12.34 0.24 -2.99
CA SER A 175 -10.95 0.71 -3.07
C SER A 175 -10.07 -0.40 -3.59
N PHE A 176 -9.49 -0.16 -4.76
CA PHE A 176 -8.61 -1.09 -5.45
C PHE A 176 -7.26 -1.06 -4.77
N SER A 177 -6.92 -2.16 -4.06
CA SER A 177 -5.66 -2.28 -3.35
C SER A 177 -4.88 -3.51 -3.78
N ILE A 178 -3.60 -3.28 -4.10
CA ILE A 178 -2.60 -4.31 -4.35
C ILE A 178 -1.48 -4.08 -3.33
N PRO A 179 -1.52 -4.75 -2.16
CA PRO A 179 -0.58 -4.45 -1.09
C PRO A 179 0.88 -4.60 -1.52
N ALA A 180 1.22 -5.63 -2.30
CA ALA A 180 2.57 -5.84 -2.85
C ALA A 180 3.05 -4.69 -3.75
N PHE A 181 2.14 -3.93 -4.34
CA PHE A 181 2.49 -2.75 -5.15
C PHE A 181 2.51 -1.45 -4.35
N ARG A 182 2.06 -1.47 -3.08
CA ARG A 182 1.73 -0.27 -2.30
C ARG A 182 0.73 0.64 -3.01
N LEU A 183 -0.16 0.03 -3.79
CA LEU A 183 -1.23 0.71 -4.50
C LEU A 183 -2.50 0.62 -3.68
N LYS A 184 -3.12 1.79 -3.46
CA LYS A 184 -4.49 1.92 -3.00
C LYS A 184 -5.12 3.13 -3.69
N GLN A 185 -6.28 2.93 -4.29
CA GLN A 185 -7.04 3.99 -4.93
C GLN A 185 -8.53 3.69 -4.82
N ASP A 186 -9.29 4.65 -4.33
CA ASP A 186 -10.75 4.49 -4.22
C ASP A 186 -11.38 4.53 -5.61
N ALA A 187 -12.30 3.61 -5.84
CA ALA A 187 -13.16 3.55 -7.01
C ALA A 187 -14.48 4.22 -6.66
N VAL A 188 -14.80 5.31 -7.37
CA VAL A 188 -15.94 6.18 -7.04
C VAL A 188 -16.99 6.11 -8.14
N PRO A 189 -18.25 5.73 -7.83
CA PRO A 189 -19.30 5.70 -8.83
C PRO A 189 -19.45 7.03 -9.57
N GLY A 190 -19.54 6.96 -10.90
CA GLY A 190 -19.63 8.14 -11.78
C GLY A 190 -18.31 8.88 -12.04
N ARG A 191 -17.17 8.32 -11.63
CA ARG A 191 -15.83 8.86 -11.95
C ARG A 191 -14.94 7.77 -12.52
N VAL A 192 -14.17 8.12 -13.55
CA VAL A 192 -13.04 7.33 -14.03
C VAL A 192 -11.78 7.91 -13.41
N ILE A 193 -11.12 7.14 -12.56
CA ILE A 193 -9.87 7.55 -11.92
C ILE A 193 -8.72 6.86 -12.63
N THR A 194 -7.86 7.65 -13.27
CA THR A 194 -6.68 7.13 -13.94
C THR A 194 -5.49 7.15 -12.98
N GLY A 195 -4.75 6.05 -12.94
CA GLY A 195 -3.46 5.97 -12.27
C GLY A 195 -2.53 5.02 -13.01
N TRP A 196 -1.37 4.77 -12.42
CA TRP A 196 -0.35 3.93 -13.05
C TRP A 196 0.36 3.01 -12.07
N PHE A 197 0.92 1.93 -12.59
CA PHE A 197 1.93 1.12 -11.91
C PHE A 197 2.78 0.38 -12.94
N LYS A 198 3.96 -0.06 -12.53
CA LYS A 198 4.81 -0.95 -13.32
C LYS A 198 5.21 -2.16 -12.46
N PRO A 199 4.71 -3.37 -12.76
CA PRO A 199 5.11 -4.58 -12.04
C PRO A 199 6.59 -4.88 -12.30
N THR A 200 7.34 -5.20 -11.27
CA THR A 200 8.79 -5.47 -11.36
C THR A 200 9.17 -6.92 -11.07
N LYS A 201 8.21 -7.73 -10.60
CA LYS A 201 8.40 -9.14 -10.26
C LYS A 201 7.25 -9.97 -10.81
N THR A 202 7.58 -11.10 -11.42
CA THR A 202 6.59 -12.14 -11.76
C THR A 202 6.08 -12.81 -10.48
N GLY A 203 4.89 -13.41 -10.55
CA GLY A 203 4.27 -14.10 -9.43
C GLY A 203 2.78 -13.85 -9.33
N THR A 204 2.16 -14.40 -8.28
CA THR A 204 0.76 -14.16 -7.95
C THR A 204 0.66 -13.32 -6.68
N PHE A 205 -0.11 -12.24 -6.75
CA PHE A 205 -0.32 -11.29 -5.65
C PHE A 205 -1.82 -11.13 -5.37
N ASP A 206 -2.14 -10.65 -4.17
CA ASP A 206 -3.53 -10.41 -3.76
C ASP A 206 -3.99 -9.01 -4.13
N ILE A 207 -5.23 -8.94 -4.60
CA ILE A 207 -6.02 -7.72 -4.72
C ILE A 207 -7.12 -7.81 -3.68
N GLN A 208 -7.34 -6.75 -2.91
CA GLN A 208 -8.40 -6.69 -1.92
C GLN A 208 -9.15 -5.36 -2.01
N CYS A 209 -10.45 -5.43 -1.75
CA CYS A 209 -11.23 -4.21 -1.52
C CYS A 209 -10.83 -3.58 -0.18
N ALA A 210 -10.50 -2.30 -0.19
CA ALA A 210 -10.02 -1.57 0.99
C ALA A 210 -10.90 -0.38 1.40
N GLU A 211 -12.17 -0.37 0.95
CA GLU A 211 -13.23 0.55 1.35
C GLU A 211 -14.51 -0.25 1.61
N ILE A 212 -15.22 0.04 2.71
CA ILE A 212 -16.38 -0.76 3.13
C ILE A 212 -17.50 -0.68 2.09
N CYS A 213 -17.74 -1.78 1.37
CA CYS A 213 -18.68 -1.83 0.24
C CYS A 213 -19.88 -2.76 0.47
N GLY A 214 -20.21 -3.07 1.74
CA GLY A 214 -21.34 -3.91 2.12
C GLY A 214 -20.96 -5.28 2.66
N ILE A 215 -21.93 -6.21 2.73
CA ILE A 215 -21.79 -7.49 3.46
C ILE A 215 -20.69 -8.41 2.90
N GLY A 216 -20.43 -8.37 1.58
CA GLY A 216 -19.37 -9.15 0.95
C GLY A 216 -18.01 -8.44 0.90
N HIS A 217 -17.84 -7.29 1.55
CA HIS A 217 -16.58 -6.52 1.52
C HIS A 217 -15.34 -7.38 1.84
N GLY A 218 -15.41 -8.19 2.91
CA GLY A 218 -14.28 -9.02 3.34
C GLY A 218 -13.96 -10.22 2.45
N ILE A 219 -14.81 -10.54 1.48
CA ILE A 219 -14.62 -11.66 0.53
C ILE A 219 -14.42 -11.17 -0.92
N MET A 220 -14.39 -9.86 -1.14
CA MET A 220 -14.17 -9.21 -2.44
C MET A 220 -12.67 -9.16 -2.79
N GLY A 221 -12.07 -10.35 -2.89
CA GLY A 221 -10.67 -10.51 -3.29
C GLY A 221 -10.54 -10.86 -4.76
N ALA A 222 -9.42 -10.48 -5.37
CA ALA A 222 -9.02 -10.90 -6.70
C ALA A 222 -7.54 -11.31 -6.71
N LYS A 223 -7.12 -12.05 -7.73
CA LYS A 223 -5.71 -12.42 -7.94
C LYS A 223 -5.10 -11.54 -9.01
N LEU A 224 -3.93 -11.00 -8.72
CA LEU A 224 -3.05 -10.42 -9.72
C LEU A 224 -2.01 -11.47 -10.12
N ILE A 225 -1.92 -11.80 -11.40
CA ILE A 225 -0.90 -12.68 -11.96
C ILE A 225 0.02 -11.83 -12.82
N VAL A 226 1.28 -11.70 -12.41
CA VAL A 226 2.32 -11.05 -13.21
C VAL A 226 3.17 -12.12 -13.87
N GLU A 227 3.21 -12.10 -15.19
CA GLU A 227 3.84 -13.15 -16.00
C GLU A 227 4.81 -12.57 -17.04
N SER A 228 5.51 -13.46 -17.77
CA SER A 228 6.41 -13.04 -18.84
C SER A 228 5.60 -12.52 -20.04
N ALA A 229 6.24 -11.74 -20.93
CA ALA A 229 5.59 -11.26 -22.16
C ALA A 229 5.03 -12.41 -23.01
N ALA A 230 5.77 -13.53 -23.11
CA ALA A 230 5.35 -14.69 -23.88
C ALA A 230 4.16 -15.43 -23.24
N ASP A 231 4.06 -15.46 -21.91
CA ASP A 231 2.93 -16.07 -21.22
C ASP A 231 1.67 -15.21 -21.35
N HIS A 232 1.83 -13.90 -21.16
CA HIS A 232 0.74 -12.92 -21.26
C HIS A 232 0.14 -12.89 -22.66
N GLN A 233 0.99 -12.86 -23.70
CA GLN A 233 0.52 -12.91 -25.08
C GLN A 233 -0.23 -14.22 -25.38
N ARG A 234 0.30 -15.37 -24.94
CA ARG A 234 -0.40 -16.66 -25.12
C ARG A 234 -1.75 -16.69 -24.44
N TRP A 235 -1.85 -16.10 -23.25
CA TRP A 235 -3.11 -15.99 -22.53
C TRP A 235 -4.12 -15.10 -23.28
N LEU A 236 -3.70 -13.93 -23.78
CA LEU A 236 -4.54 -13.05 -24.59
C LEU A 236 -5.05 -13.76 -25.85
N GLU A 237 -4.18 -14.41 -26.61
CA GLU A 237 -4.55 -15.14 -27.83
C GLU A 237 -5.59 -16.24 -27.56
N GLN A 238 -5.43 -16.99 -26.47
CA GLN A 238 -6.39 -18.02 -26.07
C GLN A 238 -7.75 -17.44 -25.70
N ARG A 239 -7.79 -16.29 -25.02
CA ARG A 239 -9.04 -15.63 -24.64
C ARG A 239 -9.77 -15.02 -25.83
N THR A 240 -9.04 -14.38 -26.73
CA THR A 240 -9.61 -13.81 -27.95
C THR A 240 -10.18 -14.89 -28.88
N ALA A 241 -9.53 -16.04 -28.97
CA ALA A 241 -9.99 -17.17 -29.80
C ALA A 241 -11.25 -17.89 -29.28
N GLN A 242 -11.61 -17.69 -28.00
CA GLN A 242 -12.78 -18.32 -27.37
C GLN A 242 -14.07 -17.49 -27.50
N ARG A 243 -13.99 -16.32 -28.13
CA ARG A 243 -15.10 -15.40 -28.33
C ARG A 243 -15.78 -15.63 -29.69
#